data_AF-A0A1B9F8R8-F1
#
_entry.id   AF-A0A1B9F8R8-F1
#
_cell.length_a   1.000
_cell.length_b   1.000
_cell.length_c   1.000
_cell.angle_alpha   90.00
_cell.angle_beta   90.00
_cell.angle_gamma   90.00
#
_symmetry.space_group_name_H-M   'P 1'
#
loop_
_entity.id
_entity.type
_entity.pdbx_description
1 polymer ?
#
loop_
_entity_poly.entity_id
_entity_poly.type
_entity_poly.pdbx_seq_one_letter_code
_entity_poly.pdbx_strand_id
1 'polypeptide(L)'
;MTLNVAFLWHMHQPLYIDPENQEFLMPWVRLHGVKAYSDMISALEGADDHVRVTFNLVPSLLYQLEQYSKKKDRFLELSRRLPQDLNFQERVFILRHFFSCHWPTMVEPYERYRQLLECRGREINKLNLEEISRRFSDDDIRDLQVWFNLTWVGFSHRKDPFIQGLLKKGRLFTEDEKNGLLDFHLSVLEALISRYRELWKSGKIDITTTPFYHPILPLLINSDSARRAMPDAMLPSCFSYPEVPWPSCLSL
;
A
#
# COMPACT_ATOMS: atom_id res chain seq x y z
N MET A 1 -8.95 10.00 39.40
CA MET A 1 -9.41 10.62 38.13
C MET A 1 -9.18 9.61 37.02
N THR A 2 -10.16 9.41 36.15
CA THR A 2 -10.02 8.63 34.93
C THR A 2 -9.46 9.52 33.81
N LEU A 3 -8.47 9.03 33.06
CA LEU A 3 -7.94 9.71 31.88
C LEU A 3 -8.75 9.27 30.65
N ASN A 4 -9.31 10.22 29.92
CA ASN A 4 -9.95 9.94 28.63
C ASN A 4 -8.90 10.02 27.53
N VAL A 5 -8.74 8.93 26.77
CA VAL A 5 -7.79 8.83 25.65
C VAL A 5 -8.58 8.59 24.37
N ALA A 6 -8.28 9.36 23.33
CA ALA A 6 -8.88 9.19 22.01
C ALA A 6 -7.80 8.78 20.99
N PHE A 7 -7.99 7.64 20.35
CA PHE A 7 -7.16 7.19 19.25
C PHE A 7 -7.82 7.58 17.92
N LEU A 8 -7.09 8.32 17.10
CA LEU A 8 -7.49 8.66 15.73
C LEU A 8 -6.49 8.06 14.75
N TRP A 9 -6.93 7.12 13.92
CA TRP A 9 -6.09 6.54 12.86
C TRP A 9 -6.50 7.07 11.51
N HIS A 10 -5.58 7.78 10.86
CA HIS A 10 -5.80 8.43 9.57
C HIS A 10 -5.31 7.53 8.42
N MET A 11 -6.25 6.99 7.65
CA MET A 11 -5.96 6.08 6.53
C MET A 11 -6.04 6.84 5.21
N HIS A 12 -4.88 7.05 4.60
CA HIS A 12 -4.76 7.83 3.37
C HIS A 12 -3.84 7.16 2.34
N GLN A 13 -4.22 7.29 1.07
CA GLN A 13 -3.34 7.21 -0.08
C GLN A 13 -3.70 8.33 -1.08
N PRO A 14 -2.71 8.92 -1.77
CA PRO A 14 -2.94 9.70 -2.97
C PRO A 14 -3.80 8.96 -3.99
N LEU A 15 -4.46 9.69 -4.90
CA LEU A 15 -5.13 9.07 -6.04
C LEU A 15 -4.07 8.63 -7.05
N TYR A 16 -3.88 7.31 -7.18
CA TYR A 16 -2.93 6.70 -8.12
C TYR A 16 -3.59 6.23 -9.42
N ILE A 17 -4.91 6.33 -9.55
CA ILE A 17 -5.59 5.99 -10.80
C ILE A 17 -5.33 7.10 -11.80
N ASP A 18 -4.70 6.75 -12.92
CA ASP A 18 -4.53 7.64 -14.05
C ASP A 18 -5.91 7.88 -14.72
N PRO A 19 -6.37 9.14 -14.82
CA PRO A 19 -7.63 9.44 -15.49
C PRO A 19 -7.67 9.03 -16.96
N GLU A 20 -6.52 9.03 -17.65
CA GLU A 20 -6.45 8.73 -19.08
C GLU A 20 -6.46 7.22 -19.33
N ASN A 21 -5.50 6.50 -18.74
CA ASN A 21 -5.31 5.07 -19.01
C ASN A 21 -6.16 4.17 -18.11
N GLN A 22 -6.80 4.72 -17.07
CA GLN A 22 -7.64 3.97 -16.12
C GLN A 22 -6.89 2.84 -15.39
N GLU A 23 -5.58 2.99 -15.19
CA GLU A 23 -4.69 2.06 -14.50
C GLU A 23 -4.15 2.66 -13.20
N PHE A 24 -3.77 1.79 -12.25
CA PHE A 24 -3.07 2.24 -11.04
C PHE A 24 -1.58 2.46 -11.33
N LEU A 25 -1.13 3.70 -11.19
CA LEU A 25 0.27 4.09 -11.36
C LEU A 25 1.18 3.48 -10.29
N MET A 26 0.66 3.28 -9.07
CA MET A 26 1.42 2.75 -7.94
C MET A 26 0.64 1.66 -7.18
N PRO A 27 1.33 0.69 -6.56
CA PRO A 27 0.69 -0.48 -5.94
C PRO A 27 0.24 -0.21 -4.50
N TRP A 28 0.42 1.02 -4.01
CA TRP A 28 0.37 1.33 -2.58
C TRP A 28 -0.98 1.09 -1.93
N VAL A 29 -2.08 1.30 -2.66
CA VAL A 29 -3.43 0.97 -2.18
C VAL A 29 -3.53 -0.53 -1.88
N ARG A 30 -3.10 -1.40 -2.80
CA ARG A 30 -3.09 -2.86 -2.59
C ARG A 30 -2.15 -3.28 -1.48
N LEU A 31 -0.91 -2.80 -1.51
CA LEU A 31 0.13 -3.24 -0.58
C LEU A 31 -0.14 -2.78 0.85
N HIS A 32 -0.62 -1.55 1.05
CA HIS A 32 -1.07 -1.10 2.36
C HIS A 32 -2.41 -1.70 2.77
N GLY A 33 -3.27 -2.06 1.81
CA GLY A 33 -4.52 -2.80 2.05
C GLY A 33 -4.29 -4.13 2.75
N VAL A 34 -3.41 -4.98 2.21
CA VAL A 34 -3.08 -6.31 2.77
C VAL A 34 -2.14 -6.25 3.99
N LYS A 35 -1.54 -5.09 4.26
CA LYS A 35 -0.71 -4.82 5.44
C LYS A 35 -1.44 -3.92 6.43
N ALA A 36 -1.14 -2.63 6.37
CA ALA A 36 -1.49 -1.64 7.37
C ALA A 36 -2.99 -1.55 7.63
N TYR A 37 -3.82 -1.37 6.59
CA TYR A 37 -5.25 -1.15 6.81
C TYR A 37 -5.93 -2.37 7.43
N SER A 38 -5.62 -3.57 6.93
CA SER A 38 -6.13 -4.82 7.51
C SER A 38 -5.56 -5.07 8.93
N ASP A 39 -4.28 -4.80 9.14
CA ASP A 39 -3.58 -4.99 10.40
C ASP A 39 -4.16 -4.11 11.52
N MET A 40 -4.52 -2.86 11.22
CA MET A 40 -5.10 -1.96 12.21
C MET A 40 -6.50 -2.39 12.65
N ILE A 41 -7.31 -2.95 11.73
CA ILE A 41 -8.59 -3.58 12.09
C ILE A 41 -8.34 -4.76 13.04
N SER A 42 -7.41 -5.65 12.68
CA SER A 42 -7.14 -6.83 13.50
C SER A 42 -6.46 -6.53 14.84
N ALA A 43 -5.68 -5.45 14.94
CA ALA A 43 -5.18 -4.96 16.22
C ALA A 43 -6.34 -4.60 17.17
N LEU A 44 -7.40 -3.98 16.64
CA LEU A 44 -8.57 -3.62 17.44
C LEU A 44 -9.44 -4.83 17.78
N GLU A 45 -9.60 -5.79 16.87
CA GLU A 45 -10.31 -7.05 17.14
C GLU A 45 -9.64 -7.87 18.26
N GLY A 46 -8.31 -7.80 18.37
CA GLY A 46 -7.55 -8.43 19.45
C GLY A 46 -7.43 -7.60 20.74
N ALA A 47 -7.95 -6.37 20.74
CA ALA A 47 -7.92 -5.48 21.90
C ALA A 47 -9.14 -5.70 22.79
N ASP A 48 -9.06 -5.21 24.03
CA ASP A 48 -10.16 -5.30 25.00
C ASP A 48 -11.47 -4.65 24.47
N ASP A 49 -12.60 -5.17 24.91
CA ASP A 49 -13.93 -4.73 24.50
C ASP A 49 -14.23 -3.28 24.83
N HIS A 50 -13.60 -2.70 25.86
CA HIS A 50 -13.75 -1.28 26.19
C HIS A 50 -12.95 -0.34 25.28
N VAL A 51 -12.00 -0.86 24.48
CA VAL A 51 -11.22 -0.02 23.56
C VAL A 51 -12.11 0.44 22.41
N ARG A 52 -12.05 1.74 22.14
CA ARG A 52 -12.72 2.44 21.04
C ARG A 52 -11.68 3.24 20.25
N VAL A 53 -11.83 3.25 18.93
CA VAL A 53 -10.93 3.95 18.02
C VAL A 53 -11.74 4.64 16.94
N THR A 54 -11.33 5.86 16.58
CA THR A 54 -11.87 6.56 15.42
C THR A 54 -10.95 6.35 14.22
N PHE A 55 -11.52 5.89 13.11
CA PHE A 55 -10.83 5.85 11.83
C PHE A 55 -11.21 7.07 11.00
N ASN A 56 -10.23 7.79 10.46
CA ASN A 56 -10.46 8.69 9.34
C ASN A 56 -10.16 7.95 8.05
N LEU A 57 -11.14 7.85 7.16
CA LEU A 57 -11.01 7.20 5.87
C LEU A 57 -11.12 8.25 4.76
N VAL A 58 -10.00 8.53 4.08
CA VAL A 58 -9.99 9.47 2.96
C VAL A 58 -10.83 8.91 1.80
N PRO A 59 -11.76 9.67 1.19
CA PRO A 59 -12.62 9.15 0.13
C PRO A 59 -11.85 8.65 -1.09
N SER A 60 -10.74 9.29 -1.49
CA SER A 60 -9.89 8.80 -2.57
C SER A 60 -9.31 7.40 -2.30
N LEU A 61 -9.05 7.05 -1.04
CA LEU A 61 -8.59 5.71 -0.68
C LEU A 61 -9.73 4.70 -0.86
N LEU A 62 -10.92 4.99 -0.33
CA LEU A 62 -12.09 4.11 -0.45
C LEU A 62 -12.46 3.86 -1.91
N TYR A 63 -12.51 4.93 -2.71
CA TYR A 63 -12.75 4.84 -4.14
C TYR A 63 -11.76 3.89 -4.82
N GLN A 64 -10.46 4.03 -4.53
CA GLN A 64 -9.42 3.18 -5.11
C GLN A 64 -9.54 1.72 -4.66
N LEU A 65 -9.86 1.45 -3.38
CA LEU A 65 -10.07 0.09 -2.89
C LEU A 65 -11.20 -0.62 -3.67
N GLU A 66 -12.31 0.07 -3.93
CA GLU A 66 -13.42 -0.47 -4.73
C GLU A 66 -13.02 -0.77 -6.19
N GLN A 67 -12.11 0.04 -6.74
CA GLN A 67 -11.64 -0.13 -8.12
C GLN A 67 -10.77 -1.38 -8.34
N TYR A 68 -10.17 -1.98 -7.30
CA TYR A 68 -9.34 -3.20 -7.46
C TYR A 68 -10.12 -4.43 -7.92
N SER A 69 -11.45 -4.41 -7.86
CA SER A 69 -12.31 -5.43 -8.48
C SER A 69 -12.30 -5.39 -10.01
N LYS A 70 -11.90 -4.26 -10.60
CA LYS A 70 -11.96 -3.99 -12.05
C LYS A 70 -10.62 -3.63 -12.67
N LYS A 71 -9.71 -3.08 -11.87
CA LYS A 71 -8.42 -2.52 -12.29
C LYS A 71 -7.29 -3.19 -11.52
N LYS A 72 -6.10 -3.19 -12.11
CA LYS A 72 -4.87 -3.71 -11.51
C LYS A 72 -3.78 -2.65 -11.56
N ASP A 73 -2.83 -2.74 -10.63
CA ASP A 73 -1.58 -2.00 -10.72
C ASP A 73 -0.56 -2.78 -11.54
N ARG A 74 0.34 -2.04 -12.20
CA ARG A 74 1.42 -2.63 -13.01
C ARG A 74 2.28 -3.63 -12.24
N PHE A 75 2.43 -3.48 -10.92
CA PHE A 75 3.20 -4.42 -10.12
C PHE A 75 2.46 -5.75 -9.97
N LEU A 76 1.13 -5.73 -9.78
CA LEU A 76 0.30 -6.94 -9.74
C LEU A 76 0.33 -7.67 -11.08
N GLU A 77 0.20 -6.93 -12.17
CA GLU A 77 0.25 -7.49 -13.53
C GLU A 77 1.59 -8.18 -13.79
N LEU A 78 2.69 -7.45 -13.55
CA LEU A 78 4.03 -8.01 -13.70
C LEU A 78 4.36 -9.09 -12.68
N SER A 79 3.68 -9.13 -11.52
CA SER A 79 3.79 -10.26 -10.59
C SER A 79 3.09 -11.51 -11.10
N ARG A 80 2.01 -11.37 -11.89
CA ARG A 80 1.27 -12.51 -12.48
C ARG A 80 1.99 -13.14 -13.66
N ARG A 81 2.68 -12.34 -14.47
CA ARG A 81 3.33 -12.83 -15.68
C ARG A 81 4.35 -13.93 -15.37
N LEU A 82 4.38 -14.96 -16.21
CA LEU A 82 5.41 -15.99 -16.17
C LEU A 82 6.76 -15.34 -16.47
N PRO A 83 7.83 -15.65 -15.71
CA PRO A 83 9.13 -15.05 -15.94
C PRO A 83 9.66 -15.20 -17.38
N GLN A 84 9.39 -16.33 -18.02
CA GLN A 84 9.82 -16.60 -19.41
C GLN A 84 9.12 -15.71 -20.45
N ASP A 85 7.93 -15.18 -20.12
CA ASP A 85 7.16 -14.35 -21.06
C ASP A 85 7.44 -12.85 -20.88
N LEU A 86 8.23 -12.48 -19.85
CA LEU A 86 8.62 -11.10 -19.59
C LEU A 86 9.61 -10.65 -20.64
N ASN A 87 9.30 -9.53 -21.29
CA ASN A 87 10.28 -8.84 -22.09
C ASN A 87 11.34 -8.18 -21.21
N PHE A 88 12.41 -7.73 -21.87
CA PHE A 88 13.56 -7.13 -21.21
C PHE A 88 13.20 -5.92 -20.32
N GLN A 89 12.34 -5.02 -20.80
CA GLN A 89 11.94 -3.83 -20.04
C GLN A 89 11.09 -4.17 -18.82
N GLU A 90 10.26 -5.20 -18.92
CA GLU A 90 9.48 -5.71 -17.79
C GLU A 90 10.37 -6.34 -16.71
N ARG A 91 11.41 -7.11 -17.10
CA ARG A 91 12.40 -7.64 -16.14
C ARG A 91 13.15 -6.51 -15.44
N VAL A 92 13.57 -5.49 -16.18
CA VAL A 92 14.22 -4.29 -15.61
C VAL A 92 13.28 -3.57 -14.64
N PHE A 93 12.00 -3.45 -14.98
CA PHE A 93 10.99 -2.87 -14.08
C PHE A 93 10.91 -3.65 -12.76
N ILE A 94 10.82 -4.98 -12.82
CA ILE A 94 10.77 -5.83 -11.62
C ILE A 94 12.02 -5.60 -10.77
N LEU A 95 13.22 -5.69 -11.34
CA LEU A 95 14.47 -5.51 -10.60
C LEU A 95 14.62 -4.11 -9.99
N ARG A 96 14.05 -3.08 -10.65
CA ARG A 96 14.03 -1.71 -10.16
C ARG A 96 13.08 -1.54 -8.98
N HIS A 97 11.89 -2.12 -9.07
CA HIS A 97 10.77 -1.74 -8.20
C HIS A 97 10.36 -2.78 -7.16
N PHE A 98 10.72 -4.06 -7.33
CA PHE A 98 10.29 -5.14 -6.43
C PHE A 98 11.13 -5.23 -5.15
N PHE A 99 11.88 -4.17 -4.85
CA PHE A 99 12.47 -3.89 -3.53
C PHE A 99 11.93 -2.58 -2.94
N SER A 100 10.81 -2.05 -3.45
CA SER A 100 10.22 -0.80 -2.94
C SER A 100 9.47 -1.05 -1.62
N CYS A 101 10.24 -1.27 -0.56
CA CYS A 101 9.80 -1.52 0.81
C CYS A 101 10.94 -1.17 1.78
N HIS A 102 10.68 -1.21 3.09
CA HIS A 102 11.70 -0.91 4.09
C HIS A 102 12.66 -2.10 4.28
N TRP A 103 13.84 -2.07 3.65
CA TRP A 103 14.74 -3.23 3.56
C TRP A 103 15.10 -3.87 4.90
N PRO A 104 15.47 -3.12 5.96
CA PRO A 104 15.89 -3.73 7.23
C PRO A 104 14.84 -4.65 7.86
N THR A 105 13.55 -4.37 7.64
CA THR A 105 12.47 -5.17 8.25
C THR A 105 11.71 -6.02 7.25
N MET A 106 11.82 -5.73 5.95
CA MET A 106 11.00 -6.37 4.90
C MET A 106 11.81 -7.16 3.88
N VAL A 107 13.14 -6.99 3.81
CA VAL A 107 14.00 -7.72 2.86
C VAL A 107 15.07 -8.51 3.60
N GLU A 108 15.85 -7.83 4.45
CA GLU A 108 17.02 -8.40 5.13
C GLU A 108 16.72 -9.59 6.05
N PRO A 109 15.55 -9.66 6.74
CA PRO A 109 15.21 -10.83 7.55
C PRO A 109 15.00 -12.11 6.74
N TYR A 110 14.81 -12.02 5.42
CA TYR A 110 14.49 -13.14 4.56
C TYR A 110 15.70 -13.48 3.68
N GLU A 111 16.31 -14.64 3.96
CA GLU A 111 17.60 -15.00 3.36
C GLU A 111 17.61 -14.89 1.83
N ARG A 112 16.63 -15.51 1.16
CA ARG A 112 16.54 -15.49 -0.29
C ARG A 112 16.25 -14.10 -0.84
N TYR A 113 15.35 -13.33 -0.21
CA TYR A 113 15.03 -12.00 -0.68
C TYR A 113 16.23 -11.05 -0.55
N ARG A 114 16.98 -11.17 0.54
CA ARG A 114 18.26 -10.48 0.75
C ARG A 114 19.30 -10.90 -0.29
N GLN A 115 19.43 -12.20 -0.61
CA GLN A 115 20.33 -12.66 -1.67
C GLN A 115 20.00 -12.00 -3.03
N LEU A 116 18.72 -11.95 -3.41
CA LEU A 116 18.27 -11.28 -4.63
C LEU A 116 18.59 -9.78 -4.61
N LEU A 117 18.45 -9.13 -3.45
CA LEU A 117 18.84 -7.73 -3.25
C LEU A 117 20.35 -7.54 -3.50
N GLU A 118 21.20 -8.39 -2.93
CA GLU A 118 22.65 -8.28 -3.11
C GLU A 118 23.08 -8.59 -4.55
N CYS A 119 22.44 -9.56 -5.22
CA CYS A 119 22.67 -9.82 -6.64
C CYS A 119 22.28 -8.64 -7.52
N ARG A 120 21.18 -7.96 -7.20
CA ARG A 120 20.77 -6.72 -7.88
C ARG A 120 21.70 -5.56 -7.54
N GLY A 121 22.29 -5.56 -6.34
CA GLY A 121 23.16 -4.49 -5.81
C GLY A 121 22.33 -3.37 -5.17
N ARG A 122 22.81 -2.72 -4.11
CA ARG A 122 22.00 -1.79 -3.30
C ARG A 122 21.83 -0.38 -3.89
N GLU A 123 22.82 0.13 -4.62
CA GLU A 123 22.84 1.54 -5.06
C GLU A 123 22.14 1.76 -6.41
N ILE A 124 20.80 1.78 -6.42
CA ILE A 124 19.98 1.72 -7.65
C ILE A 124 20.35 2.73 -8.75
N ASN A 125 20.74 3.95 -8.39
CA ASN A 125 21.10 5.02 -9.34
C ASN A 125 22.45 4.80 -10.03
N LYS A 126 23.28 3.88 -9.53
CA LYS A 126 24.58 3.52 -10.13
C LYS A 126 24.54 2.18 -10.84
N LEU A 127 23.39 1.50 -10.87
CA LEU A 127 23.26 0.17 -11.45
C LEU A 127 23.01 0.22 -12.95
N ASN A 128 23.73 -0.64 -13.68
CA ASN A 128 23.34 -1.03 -15.02
C ASN A 128 22.34 -2.20 -14.93
N LEU A 129 21.06 -1.88 -14.73
CA LEU A 129 20.00 -2.88 -14.59
C LEU A 129 19.84 -3.78 -15.82
N GLU A 130 20.27 -3.31 -16.99
CA GLU A 130 20.25 -4.09 -18.23
C GLU A 130 21.20 -5.29 -18.16
N GLU A 131 22.43 -5.04 -17.70
CA GLU A 131 23.43 -6.09 -17.52
C GLU A 131 23.04 -7.02 -16.37
N ILE A 132 22.56 -6.45 -15.26
CA ILE A 132 22.13 -7.21 -14.08
C ILE A 132 20.96 -8.12 -14.44
N SER A 133 20.02 -7.67 -15.26
CA SER A 133 18.87 -8.47 -15.68
C SER A 133 19.26 -9.80 -16.33
N ARG A 134 20.38 -9.83 -17.06
CA ARG A 134 20.91 -11.05 -17.69
C ARG A 134 21.47 -12.06 -16.70
N ARG A 135 21.77 -11.64 -15.46
CA ARG A 135 22.29 -12.51 -14.39
C ARG A 135 21.17 -13.19 -13.59
N PHE A 136 19.94 -12.71 -13.72
CA PHE A 136 18.78 -13.28 -13.04
C PHE A 136 18.15 -14.35 -13.92
N SER A 137 18.05 -15.57 -13.39
CA SER A 137 17.26 -16.64 -13.99
C SER A 137 15.76 -16.38 -13.85
N ASP A 138 14.95 -17.18 -14.54
CA ASP A 138 13.50 -17.13 -14.41
C ASP A 138 13.03 -17.51 -13.00
N ASP A 139 13.73 -18.43 -12.34
CA ASP A 139 13.45 -18.77 -10.95
C ASP A 139 13.82 -17.63 -9.98
N ASP A 140 14.88 -16.87 -10.25
CA ASP A 140 15.22 -15.67 -9.47
C ASP A 140 14.14 -14.60 -9.59
N ILE A 141 13.64 -14.38 -10.81
CA ILE A 141 12.54 -13.43 -11.04
C ILE A 141 11.25 -13.90 -10.38
N ARG A 142 10.93 -15.20 -10.45
CA ARG A 142 9.75 -15.76 -9.77
C ARG A 142 9.84 -15.59 -8.26
N ASP A 143 10.99 -15.91 -7.68
CA ASP A 143 11.23 -15.71 -6.25
C ASP A 143 11.11 -14.23 -5.87
N LEU A 144 11.60 -13.31 -6.71
CA LEU A 144 11.47 -11.87 -6.48
C LEU A 144 10.00 -11.40 -6.58
N GLN A 145 9.24 -11.90 -7.55
CA GLN A 145 7.80 -11.62 -7.67
C GLN A 145 7.04 -12.06 -6.41
N VAL A 146 7.33 -13.26 -5.90
CA VAL A 146 6.71 -13.77 -4.68
C VAL A 146 7.16 -12.95 -3.47
N TRP A 147 8.45 -12.77 -3.26
CA TRP A 147 8.97 -12.11 -2.06
C TRP A 147 8.52 -10.66 -1.92
N PHE A 148 8.47 -9.92 -3.03
CA PHE A 148 7.95 -8.57 -3.03
C PHE A 148 6.53 -8.54 -2.46
N ASN A 149 5.63 -9.38 -2.95
CA ASN A 149 4.25 -9.39 -2.47
C ASN A 149 4.15 -10.00 -1.05
N LEU A 150 4.88 -11.07 -0.77
CA LEU A 150 4.81 -11.82 0.49
C LEU A 150 5.25 -10.97 1.69
N THR A 151 6.29 -10.15 1.53
CA THR A 151 6.76 -9.29 2.62
C THR A 151 5.73 -8.21 3.00
N TRP A 152 4.90 -7.81 2.03
CA TRP A 152 3.80 -6.87 2.23
C TRP A 152 2.59 -7.54 2.91
N VAL A 153 2.56 -8.85 3.14
CA VAL A 153 1.48 -9.44 3.95
C VAL A 153 1.66 -9.04 5.42
N GLY A 154 0.64 -8.36 5.96
CA GLY A 154 0.60 -7.85 7.33
C GLY A 154 0.56 -8.91 8.41
N PHE A 155 0.81 -8.49 9.66
CA PHE A 155 0.88 -9.43 10.78
C PHE A 155 -0.45 -10.17 11.00
N SER A 156 -1.57 -9.52 10.69
CA SER A 156 -2.93 -10.08 10.85
C SER A 156 -3.13 -11.33 10.00
N HIS A 157 -2.44 -11.42 8.87
CA HIS A 157 -2.55 -12.47 7.87
C HIS A 157 -1.41 -13.48 7.90
N ARG A 158 -0.32 -13.21 8.62
CA ARG A 158 0.83 -14.13 8.75
C ARG A 158 0.55 -15.39 9.55
N LYS A 159 -0.63 -15.49 10.18
CA LYS A 159 -1.14 -16.72 10.81
C LYS A 159 -1.84 -17.66 9.83
N ASP A 160 -2.15 -17.19 8.62
CA ASP A 160 -2.76 -18.00 7.59
C ASP A 160 -1.83 -19.16 7.18
N PRO A 161 -2.30 -20.42 7.14
CA PRO A 161 -1.44 -21.57 6.84
C PRO A 161 -0.74 -21.50 5.49
N PHE A 162 -1.39 -20.93 4.47
CA PHE A 162 -0.81 -20.77 3.15
C PHE A 162 0.34 -19.75 3.19
N ILE A 163 0.13 -18.60 3.83
CA ILE A 163 1.18 -17.58 4.02
C ILE A 163 2.35 -18.12 4.84
N GLN A 164 2.08 -18.86 5.93
CA GLN A 164 3.12 -19.51 6.71
C GLN A 164 3.92 -20.53 5.90
N GLY A 165 3.24 -21.31 5.05
CA GLY A 165 3.87 -22.23 4.12
C GLY A 165 4.88 -21.55 3.20
N LEU A 166 4.49 -20.41 2.60
CA LEU A 166 5.38 -19.62 1.75
C LEU A 166 6.57 -19.05 2.52
N LEU A 167 6.33 -18.48 3.71
CA LEU A 167 7.40 -17.93 4.56
C LEU A 167 8.41 -19.02 4.97
N LYS A 168 7.93 -20.22 5.32
CA LYS A 168 8.77 -21.36 5.68
C LYS A 168 9.55 -21.91 4.49
N LYS A 169 8.94 -21.96 3.31
CA LYS A 169 9.58 -22.44 2.07
C LYS A 169 10.70 -21.48 1.64
N GLY A 170 10.41 -20.18 1.63
CA GLY A 170 11.37 -19.09 1.46
C GLY A 170 12.07 -18.95 0.11
N ARG A 171 12.01 -19.93 -0.80
CA ARG A 171 12.63 -19.90 -2.13
C ARG A 171 12.03 -20.95 -3.06
N LEU A 172 12.39 -20.86 -4.35
CA LEU A 172 11.96 -21.81 -5.40
C LEU A 172 10.44 -21.98 -5.39
N PHE A 173 9.74 -20.85 -5.35
CA PHE A 173 8.28 -20.85 -5.35
C PHE A 173 7.74 -21.41 -6.68
N THR A 174 6.53 -21.97 -6.65
CA THR A 174 5.84 -22.40 -7.88
C THR A 174 4.98 -21.28 -8.44
N GLU A 175 4.54 -21.42 -9.68
CA GLU A 175 3.58 -20.49 -10.28
C GLU A 175 2.21 -20.52 -9.57
N ASP A 176 1.78 -21.69 -9.10
CA ASP A 176 0.53 -21.82 -8.33
C ASP A 176 0.62 -21.10 -6.98
N GLU A 177 1.75 -21.22 -6.29
CA GLU A 177 2.02 -20.49 -5.04
C GLU A 177 2.07 -18.97 -5.26
N LYS A 178 2.73 -18.53 -6.33
CA LYS A 178 2.77 -17.11 -6.72
C LYS A 178 1.36 -16.59 -6.98
N ASN A 179 0.58 -17.32 -7.78
CA ASN A 179 -0.77 -16.92 -8.11
C ASN A 179 -1.68 -16.92 -6.87
N GLY A 180 -1.61 -17.96 -6.04
CA GLY A 180 -2.36 -18.03 -4.79
C GLY A 180 -2.06 -16.87 -3.84
N LEU A 181 -0.81 -16.42 -3.74
CA LEU A 181 -0.45 -15.24 -2.95
C LEU A 181 -1.08 -13.97 -3.50
N LEU A 182 -1.07 -13.78 -4.82
CA LEU A 182 -1.66 -12.61 -5.45
C LEU A 182 -3.19 -12.62 -5.36
N ASP A 183 -3.82 -13.80 -5.40
CA ASP A 183 -5.26 -13.97 -5.16
C ASP A 183 -5.61 -13.68 -3.69
N PHE A 184 -4.76 -14.10 -2.75
CA PHE A 184 -4.88 -13.76 -1.34
C PHE A 184 -4.86 -12.24 -1.11
N HIS A 185 -3.98 -11.49 -1.79
CA HIS A 185 -3.99 -10.03 -1.68
C HIS A 185 -5.35 -9.45 -2.09
N LEU A 186 -5.90 -9.90 -3.23
CA LEU A 186 -7.16 -9.40 -3.76
C LEU A 186 -8.36 -9.74 -2.87
N SER A 187 -8.40 -10.94 -2.28
CA SER A 187 -9.47 -11.32 -1.35
C SER A 187 -9.45 -10.49 -0.06
N VAL A 188 -8.26 -10.16 0.45
CA VAL A 188 -8.14 -9.25 1.61
C VAL A 188 -8.65 -7.84 1.29
N LEU A 189 -8.37 -7.32 0.09
CA LEU A 189 -8.86 -6.02 -0.37
C LEU A 189 -10.39 -6.01 -0.50
N GLU A 190 -10.97 -7.05 -1.11
CA GLU A 190 -12.41 -7.19 -1.29
C GLU A 190 -13.17 -7.19 0.05
N ALA A 191 -12.61 -7.84 1.06
CA ALA A 191 -13.20 -7.89 2.40
C ALA A 191 -12.98 -6.60 3.23
N LEU A 192 -11.99 -5.76 2.89
CA LEU A 192 -11.51 -4.69 3.76
C LEU A 192 -12.58 -3.65 4.11
N ILE A 193 -13.32 -3.15 3.12
CA ILE A 193 -14.38 -2.15 3.34
C ILE A 193 -15.52 -2.72 4.18
N SER A 194 -15.89 -3.98 3.92
CA SER A 194 -16.95 -4.66 4.68
C SER A 194 -16.57 -4.83 6.15
N ARG A 195 -15.30 -5.15 6.45
CA ARG A 195 -14.81 -5.23 7.84
C ARG A 195 -14.91 -3.90 8.58
N TYR A 196 -14.55 -2.78 7.95
CA TYR A 196 -14.77 -1.46 8.54
C TYR A 196 -16.25 -1.20 8.82
N ARG A 197 -17.12 -1.53 7.86
CA ARG A 197 -18.57 -1.34 7.99
C ARG A 197 -19.16 -2.16 9.13
N GLU A 198 -18.71 -3.40 9.32
CA GLU A 198 -19.18 -4.28 10.40
C GLU A 198 -18.78 -3.74 11.78
N LEU A 199 -17.52 -3.32 11.96
CA LEU A 199 -17.06 -2.73 13.21
C LEU A 199 -17.75 -1.40 13.54
N TRP A 200 -18.06 -0.61 12.52
CA TRP A 200 -18.79 0.64 12.70
C TRP A 200 -20.24 0.37 13.13
N LYS A 201 -20.93 -0.57 12.45
CA LYS A 201 -22.30 -0.97 12.80
C LYS A 201 -22.41 -1.59 14.20
N SER A 202 -21.38 -2.26 14.68
CA SER A 202 -21.35 -2.81 16.05
C SER A 202 -21.01 -1.76 17.12
N GLY A 203 -20.68 -0.52 16.73
CA GLY A 203 -20.27 0.55 17.64
C GLY A 203 -18.88 0.35 18.24
N LYS A 204 -18.05 -0.53 17.65
CA LYS A 204 -16.66 -0.76 18.09
C LYS A 204 -15.72 0.36 17.59
N ILE A 205 -16.05 0.99 16.46
CA ILE A 205 -15.32 2.13 15.89
C ILE A 205 -16.26 3.28 15.54
N ASP A 206 -15.69 4.48 15.53
CA ASP A 206 -16.25 5.63 14.84
C ASP A 206 -15.56 5.82 13.49
N ILE A 207 -16.28 6.35 12.50
CA ILE A 207 -15.73 6.70 11.19
C ILE A 207 -15.88 8.20 10.96
N THR A 208 -14.79 8.83 10.54
CA THR A 208 -14.75 10.20 10.04
C THR A 208 -14.16 10.22 8.62
N THR A 209 -14.33 11.32 7.92
CA THR A 209 -13.77 11.50 6.58
C THR A 209 -13.10 12.87 6.41
N THR A 210 -12.48 13.09 5.26
CA THR A 210 -11.75 14.30 4.86
C THR A 210 -12.10 14.64 3.39
N PRO A 211 -11.72 15.81 2.83
CA PRO A 211 -12.04 16.11 1.45
C PRO A 211 -11.44 15.08 0.50
N PHE A 212 -12.13 14.82 -0.61
CA PHE A 212 -11.86 13.68 -1.50
C PHE A 212 -10.38 13.50 -1.86
N TYR A 213 -9.71 14.56 -2.34
CA TYR A 213 -8.31 14.52 -2.79
C TYR A 213 -7.29 14.77 -1.68
N HIS A 214 -7.72 14.86 -0.42
CA HIS A 214 -6.87 15.24 0.72
C HIS A 214 -6.00 16.49 0.44
N PRO A 215 -6.60 17.61 -0.03
CA PRO A 215 -5.84 18.80 -0.35
C PRO A 215 -5.28 19.46 0.92
N ILE A 216 -4.21 20.23 0.76
CA ILE A 216 -3.73 21.16 1.79
C ILE A 216 -4.69 22.35 1.81
N LEU A 217 -5.83 22.20 2.50
CA LEU A 217 -6.94 23.17 2.52
C LEU A 217 -6.51 24.64 2.72
N PRO A 218 -5.58 24.97 3.64
CA PRO A 218 -5.13 26.36 3.80
C PRO A 218 -4.62 26.99 2.50
N LEU A 219 -3.94 26.22 1.64
CA LEU A 219 -3.41 26.71 0.37
C LEU A 219 -4.49 26.92 -0.70
N LEU A 220 -5.61 26.18 -0.61
CA LEU A 220 -6.76 26.42 -1.48
C LEU A 220 -7.54 27.66 -1.05
N ILE A 221 -7.69 27.89 0.25
CA ILE A 221 -8.35 29.10 0.78
C ILE A 221 -7.51 30.33 0.41
N ASN A 222 -6.21 30.29 0.70
CA ASN A 222 -5.27 31.34 0.34
C ASN A 222 -3.83 30.77 0.33
N SER A 223 -3.17 30.77 -0.82
CA SER A 223 -1.81 30.24 -0.98
C SER A 223 -0.76 30.99 -0.15
N ASP A 224 -0.98 32.27 0.17
CA ASP A 224 -0.07 33.05 1.02
C ASP A 224 -0.05 32.56 2.46
N SER A 225 -1.02 31.72 2.86
CA SER A 225 -1.01 31.05 4.17
C SER A 225 0.25 30.20 4.40
N ALA A 226 0.95 29.77 3.33
CA ALA A 226 2.24 29.12 3.40
C ALA A 226 3.28 29.94 4.19
N ARG A 227 3.21 31.28 4.15
CA ARG A 227 4.12 32.17 4.89
C ARG A 227 4.04 32.01 6.40
N ARG A 228 2.96 31.43 6.94
CA ARG A 228 2.87 31.15 8.38
C ARG A 228 3.90 30.13 8.84
N ALA A 229 4.16 29.12 8.03
CA ALA A 229 5.16 28.08 8.31
C ALA A 229 6.52 28.40 7.69
N MET A 230 6.54 29.13 6.56
CA MET A 230 7.74 29.49 5.81
C MET A 230 7.71 30.98 5.44
N PRO A 231 8.02 31.90 6.37
CA PRO A 231 7.86 33.35 6.18
C PRO A 231 8.58 33.90 4.93
N ASP A 232 9.80 33.42 4.69
CA ASP A 232 10.69 33.90 3.63
C ASP A 232 10.53 33.13 2.30
N ALA A 233 9.53 32.24 2.18
CA ALA A 233 9.31 31.50 0.95
C ALA A 233 8.98 32.44 -0.22
N MET A 234 9.62 32.22 -1.36
CA MET A 234 9.19 32.80 -2.62
C MET A 234 7.95 32.04 -3.08
N LEU A 235 6.79 32.68 -3.04
CA LEU A 235 5.52 32.10 -3.45
C LEU A 235 5.18 32.52 -4.88
N PRO A 236 4.46 31.68 -5.65
CA PRO A 236 3.87 32.09 -6.92
C PRO A 236 2.79 33.15 -6.70
N SER A 237 2.19 33.64 -7.80
CA SER A 237 1.02 34.51 -7.74
C SER A 237 -0.05 33.94 -6.80
N CYS A 238 -0.60 34.80 -5.93
CA CYS A 238 -1.56 34.38 -4.92
C CYS A 238 -2.78 33.70 -5.57
N PHE A 239 -3.11 32.52 -5.08
CA PHE A 239 -4.32 31.77 -5.40
C PHE A 239 -5.25 31.78 -4.19
N SER A 240 -6.55 32.01 -4.42
CA SER A 240 -7.56 31.98 -3.36
C SER A 240 -8.88 31.44 -3.88
N TYR A 241 -9.39 30.43 -3.18
CA TYR A 241 -10.69 29.81 -3.42
C TYR A 241 -11.31 29.44 -2.06
N PRO A 242 -11.86 30.41 -1.31
CA PRO A 242 -12.34 30.19 0.06
C PRO A 242 -13.64 29.38 0.12
N GLU A 243 -14.35 29.26 -1.00
CA GLU A 243 -15.62 28.53 -1.11
C GLU A 243 -15.45 27.00 -1.18
N VAL A 244 -14.23 26.46 -0.97
CA VAL A 244 -14.06 25.00 -0.83
C VAL A 244 -14.94 24.53 0.33
N PRO A 245 -15.96 23.68 0.09
CA PRO A 245 -16.82 23.21 1.16
C PRO A 245 -15.97 22.49 2.21
N TRP A 246 -16.06 22.96 3.45
CA TRP A 246 -15.55 22.22 4.60
C TRP A 246 -16.21 20.83 4.56
N PRO A 247 -15.49 19.72 4.76
CA PRO A 247 -16.16 18.48 5.06
C PRO A 247 -16.86 18.70 6.39
N SER A 248 -18.16 18.98 6.35
CA SER A 248 -19.01 18.57 7.45
C SER A 248 -18.63 17.12 7.71
N CYS A 249 -18.19 16.80 8.93
CA CYS A 249 -18.10 15.41 9.36
C CYS A 249 -19.45 14.78 9.04
N LEU A 250 -19.55 14.08 7.91
CA LEU A 250 -20.72 13.29 7.60
C LEU A 250 -20.62 12.12 8.57
N SER A 251 -21.28 12.29 9.72
CA SER A 251 -21.78 11.17 10.49
C SER A 251 -22.59 10.33 9.52
N LEU A 252 -22.01 9.21 9.09
CA LEU A 252 -22.69 8.17 8.31
C LEU A 252 -23.91 7.63 9.08
#